data_AF-A0A936AQK3-F1
#
_entry.id   AF-A0A936AQK3-F1
#
_cell.length_a   1.000
_cell.length_b   1.000
_cell.length_c   1.000
_cell.angle_alpha   90.00
_cell.angle_beta   90.00
_cell.angle_gamma   90.00
#
_symmetry.space_group_name_H-M   'P 1'
#
loop_
_entity.id
_entity.type
_entity.pdbx_description
1 polymer ?
#
loop_
_entity_poly.entity_id
_entity_poly.type
_entity_poly.pdbx_seq_one_letter_code
_entity_poly.pdbx_strand_id
1 'polypeptide(L)'
;MQSSDGIPAVTLAGTISHAPFGGPSGWQFWNQQTVSVGRDPKYRITRLQSSQAPAGAVAQDLTLTYNTANLVTVITDNTAALSESFCGIWGQIYLSRRVGCEFVNHCQSK
;
A
#
# COMPACT_ATOMS: atom_id res chain seq x y z
N MET A 1 -21.23 -4.71 -19.66
CA MET A 1 -22.34 -4.27 -18.79
C MET A 1 -22.62 -2.81 -19.12
N GLN A 2 -23.85 -2.49 -19.52
CA GLN A 2 -24.27 -1.12 -19.81
C GLN A 2 -24.72 -0.48 -18.49
N SER A 3 -24.21 0.71 -18.15
CA SER A 3 -24.74 1.50 -17.02
C SER A 3 -26.20 1.85 -17.33
N SER A 4 -27.07 1.75 -16.33
CA SER A 4 -28.51 2.05 -16.41
C SER A 4 -28.85 3.49 -16.79
N ASP A 5 -27.84 4.35 -16.85
CA ASP A 5 -28.02 5.81 -16.83
C ASP A 5 -27.69 6.43 -18.20
N GLY A 6 -27.45 5.60 -19.23
CA GLY A 6 -27.07 6.06 -20.57
C GLY A 6 -25.65 6.62 -20.68
N ILE A 7 -24.90 6.63 -19.57
CA ILE A 7 -23.49 7.06 -19.54
C ILE A 7 -22.61 5.88 -19.97
N PRO A 8 -21.64 6.08 -20.89
CA PRO A 8 -20.69 5.03 -21.25
C PRO A 8 -19.97 4.51 -20.00
N ALA A 9 -19.94 3.19 -19.83
CA ALA A 9 -19.19 2.58 -18.74
C ALA A 9 -17.69 2.89 -18.92
N VAL A 10 -17.10 3.60 -17.95
CA VAL A 10 -15.65 3.81 -17.91
C VAL A 10 -15.04 2.68 -17.09
N THR A 11 -14.18 1.87 -17.71
CA THR A 11 -13.39 0.87 -17.00
C THR A 11 -12.37 1.59 -16.14
N LEU A 12 -12.56 1.62 -14.82
CA LEU A 12 -11.62 2.25 -13.90
C LEU A 12 -10.41 1.34 -13.64
N ALA A 13 -10.66 0.05 -13.44
CA ALA A 13 -9.64 -0.99 -13.34
C ALA A 13 -9.94 -2.11 -14.34
N GLY A 14 -8.91 -2.57 -15.04
CA GLY A 14 -8.95 -3.72 -15.93
C GLY A 14 -8.93 -5.01 -15.12
N THR A 15 -7.80 -5.71 -15.12
CA THR A 15 -7.66 -7.00 -14.42
C THR A 15 -7.41 -6.80 -12.92
N ILE A 16 -8.19 -7.48 -12.08
CA ILE A 16 -7.93 -7.64 -10.65
C ILE A 16 -7.56 -9.11 -10.39
N SER A 17 -6.37 -9.33 -9.84
CA SER A 17 -5.90 -10.64 -9.40
C SER A 17 -6.15 -10.81 -7.91
N HIS A 18 -6.45 -12.04 -7.48
CA HIS A 18 -6.69 -12.37 -6.06
C HIS A 18 -5.63 -13.35 -5.56
N ALA A 19 -5.28 -13.24 -4.27
CA ALA A 19 -4.52 -14.26 -3.58
C ALA A 19 -5.43 -15.46 -3.24
N PRO A 20 -4.88 -16.68 -3.05
CA PRO A 20 -5.68 -17.85 -2.64
C PRO A 20 -6.50 -17.61 -1.37
N PHE A 21 -5.97 -16.76 -0.48
CA PHE A 21 -6.63 -16.25 0.72
C PHE A 21 -6.21 -14.79 0.92
N GLY A 22 -7.13 -13.90 1.35
CA GLY A 22 -6.76 -12.54 1.78
C GLY A 22 -6.86 -11.42 0.74
N GLY A 23 -7.80 -11.51 -0.20
CA GLY A 23 -8.20 -10.38 -1.07
C GLY A 23 -7.33 -10.18 -2.32
N PRO A 24 -7.30 -8.96 -2.88
CA PRO A 24 -6.60 -8.70 -4.15
C PRO A 24 -5.08 -8.81 -4.01
N SER A 25 -4.44 -9.48 -4.96
CA SER A 25 -2.97 -9.57 -5.12
C SER A 25 -2.41 -8.52 -6.05
N GLY A 26 -3.26 -7.91 -6.89
CA GLY A 26 -2.90 -6.77 -7.72
C GLY A 26 -4.02 -6.36 -8.65
N TRP A 27 -3.89 -5.19 -9.25
CA TRP A 27 -4.80 -4.71 -10.27
C TRP A 27 -4.13 -3.70 -11.21
N GLN A 28 -4.68 -3.55 -12.41
CA GLN A 28 -4.24 -2.55 -13.37
C GLN A 28 -5.36 -1.55 -13.63
N PHE A 29 -5.06 -0.26 -13.56
CA PHE A 29 -5.94 0.83 -13.93
C PHE A 29 -5.87 1.10 -15.45
N TRP A 30 -6.90 1.75 -15.99
CA TRP A 30 -6.98 2.10 -17.42
C TRP A 30 -5.80 2.93 -17.94
N ASN A 31 -5.17 3.72 -17.05
CA ASN A 31 -4.00 4.55 -17.35
C ASN A 31 -2.67 3.77 -17.30
N GLN A 32 -2.74 2.43 -17.30
CA GLN A 32 -1.61 1.51 -17.19
C GLN A 32 -0.82 1.62 -15.87
N GLN A 33 -1.40 2.26 -14.85
CA GLN A 33 -0.89 2.17 -13.49
C GLN A 33 -1.24 0.79 -12.93
N THR A 34 -0.24 0.08 -12.43
CA THR A 34 -0.41 -1.21 -11.79
C THR A 34 -0.22 -1.04 -10.29
N VAL A 35 -1.00 -1.78 -9.50
CA VAL A 35 -0.78 -1.98 -8.07
C VAL A 35 -0.53 -3.45 -7.82
N SER A 36 0.49 -3.77 -7.02
CA SER A 36 0.79 -5.12 -6.58
C SER A 36 0.84 -5.19 -5.05
N VAL A 37 0.38 -6.31 -4.51
CA VAL A 37 0.30 -6.57 -3.08
C VAL A 37 1.11 -7.81 -2.75
N GLY A 38 2.31 -7.59 -2.22
CA GLY A 38 3.20 -8.65 -1.73
C GLY A 38 2.73 -9.17 -0.37
N ARG A 39 2.86 -10.48 -0.15
CA ARG A 39 2.48 -11.15 1.10
C ARG A 39 3.55 -12.12 1.55
N ASP A 40 3.59 -12.37 2.85
CA ASP A 40 4.42 -13.44 3.44
C ASP A 40 3.70 -14.80 3.46
N PRO A 41 4.36 -15.90 3.91
CA PRO A 41 3.72 -17.21 4.01
C PRO A 41 2.53 -17.29 4.99
N LYS A 42 2.37 -16.29 5.87
CA LYS A 42 1.21 -16.15 6.76
C LYS A 42 0.10 -15.29 6.14
N TYR A 43 0.21 -14.94 4.85
CA TYR A 43 -0.69 -14.10 4.09
C TYR A 43 -0.83 -12.65 4.59
N ARG A 44 0.13 -12.18 5.40
CA ARG A 44 0.18 -10.77 5.83
C ARG A 44 0.74 -9.93 4.69
N ILE A 45 0.20 -8.73 4.49
CA ILE A 45 0.69 -7.79 3.47
C ILE A 45 2.07 -7.29 3.89
N THR A 46 3.10 -7.58 3.10
CA THR A 46 4.47 -7.12 3.36
C THR A 46 4.91 -6.04 2.39
N ARG A 47 4.21 -5.88 1.25
CA ARG A 47 4.55 -4.85 0.26
C ARG A 47 3.31 -4.31 -0.44
N LEU A 48 3.28 -3.00 -0.64
CA LEU A 48 2.32 -2.32 -1.51
C LEU A 48 3.12 -1.48 -2.51
N GLN A 49 3.08 -1.87 -3.77
CA GLN A 49 3.80 -1.17 -4.83
C GLN A 49 2.83 -0.66 -5.88
N SER A 50 3.05 0.57 -6.34
CA SER A 50 2.41 1.11 -7.53
C SER A 50 3.44 1.59 -8.53
N SER A 51 3.25 1.19 -9.78
CA SER A 51 4.13 1.54 -10.90
C SER A 51 3.31 1.92 -12.13
N GLN A 52 3.90 2.73 -13.00
CA GLN A 52 3.30 3.11 -14.28
C GLN A 52 4.07 2.51 -15.45
N ALA A 53 3.35 1.98 -16.43
CA ALA A 53 3.92 1.50 -17.68
C ALA A 53 4.38 2.67 -18.60
N PRO A 54 5.36 2.47 -19.51
CA PRO A 54 6.09 1.23 -19.77
C PRO A 54 7.32 1.15 -18.85
N ALA A 55 7.18 0.37 -17.77
CA ALA A 55 8.18 0.00 -16.76
C ALA A 55 9.28 1.05 -16.44
N GLY A 56 9.08 1.83 -15.38
CA GLY A 56 10.23 2.47 -14.72
C GLY A 56 9.88 3.37 -13.55
N ALA A 57 8.80 4.15 -13.66
CA ALA A 57 8.39 5.04 -12.59
C ALA A 57 7.59 4.25 -11.54
N VAL A 58 8.29 3.82 -10.49
CA VAL A 58 7.64 3.36 -9.26
C VAL A 58 7.13 4.61 -8.53
N ALA A 59 5.81 4.78 -8.50
CA ALA A 59 5.17 5.92 -7.85
C ALA A 59 5.07 5.75 -6.34
N GLN A 60 5.05 4.50 -5.86
CA GLN A 60 5.01 4.14 -4.46
C GLN A 60 5.57 2.72 -4.27
N ASP A 61 6.35 2.52 -3.21
CA ASP A 61 6.85 1.19 -2.84
C ASP A 61 7.01 1.07 -1.32
N LEU A 62 5.93 0.63 -0.67
CA LEU A 62 5.90 0.48 0.78
C LEU A 62 6.28 -0.95 1.18
N THR A 63 7.17 -1.09 2.14
CA THR A 63 7.48 -2.35 2.84
C THR A 63 6.98 -2.28 4.28
N LEU A 64 6.24 -3.30 4.71
CA LEU A 64 5.72 -3.44 6.07
C LEU A 64 6.50 -4.53 6.79
N THR A 65 7.14 -4.17 7.90
CA THR A 65 7.85 -5.12 8.77
C THR A 65 7.02 -5.41 10.00
N TYR A 66 6.99 -6.67 10.41
CA TYR A 66 6.22 -7.14 11.54
C TYR A 66 7.10 -7.68 12.65
N ASN A 67 6.68 -7.51 13.91
CA ASN A 67 7.29 -8.21 15.03
C ASN A 67 6.74 -9.64 15.20
N THR A 68 7.23 -10.34 16.21
CA THR A 68 6.81 -11.70 16.57
C THR A 68 5.35 -11.79 17.03
N ALA A 69 4.78 -10.69 17.54
CA ALA A 69 3.37 -10.57 17.90
C ALA A 69 2.45 -10.25 16.71
N ASN A 70 2.97 -10.24 15.48
CA ASN A 70 2.26 -9.90 14.24
C ASN A 70 1.75 -8.45 14.14
N LEU A 71 2.37 -7.52 14.87
CA LEU A 71 2.12 -6.08 14.74
C LEU A 71 3.11 -5.47 13.74
N VAL A 72 2.65 -4.49 12.95
CA VAL A 72 3.53 -3.69 12.08
C VAL A 72 4.41 -2.82 12.97
N THR A 73 5.73 -2.92 12.80
CA THR A 73 6.71 -2.13 13.56
C THR A 73 7.51 -1.17 12.70
N VAL A 74 7.57 -1.38 11.38
CA VAL A 74 8.23 -0.44 10.45
C VAL A 74 7.42 -0.37 9.17
N ILE A 75 7.24 0.84 8.65
CA ILE A 75 6.81 1.08 7.27
C ILE A 75 7.94 1.84 6.57
N THR A 76 8.47 1.27 5.50
CA THR A 76 9.53 1.87 4.68
C THR A 76 8.96 2.24 3.32
N ASP A 77 9.12 3.50 2.92
CA ASP A 77 8.91 3.95 1.55
C ASP A 77 10.24 3.89 0.78
N ASN A 78 10.39 2.86 -0.07
CA ASN A 78 11.59 2.64 -0.86
C ASN A 78 11.75 3.64 -2.01
N THR A 79 10.70 4.42 -2.36
CA THR A 79 10.80 5.45 -3.41
C THR A 79 11.43 6.73 -2.90
N ALA A 80 11.21 7.06 -1.62
CA ALA A 80 11.78 8.22 -0.96
C ALA A 80 12.93 7.88 0.00
N ALA A 81 13.24 6.59 0.17
CA ALA A 81 14.16 6.06 1.19
C ALA A 81 13.82 6.54 2.62
N LEU A 82 12.53 6.75 2.90
CA LEU A 82 12.02 7.15 4.21
C LEU A 82 11.57 5.91 4.99
N SER A 83 11.80 5.89 6.30
CA SER A 83 11.36 4.80 7.17
C SER A 83 10.84 5.35 8.49
N GLU A 84 9.68 4.86 8.90
CA GLU A 84 9.09 5.19 10.19
C GLU A 84 9.00 3.92 11.04
N SER A 85 9.45 4.01 12.29
CA SER A 85 9.47 2.91 13.25
C SER A 85 8.47 3.15 14.38
N PHE A 86 7.66 2.15 14.69
CA PHE A 86 6.63 2.19 15.70
C PHE A 86 7.03 1.31 16.90
N CYS A 87 7.08 1.90 18.08
CA CYS A 87 7.27 1.17 19.34
C CYS A 87 5.95 1.16 20.12
N GLY A 88 5.22 0.04 20.09
CA GLY A 88 4.07 -0.20 20.98
C GLY A 88 2.73 -0.50 20.30
N ILE A 89 1.75 -0.85 21.13
CA ILE A 89 0.38 -1.30 20.77
C ILE A 89 -0.54 -0.15 20.27
N TRP A 90 -0.04 1.09 20.18
CA TRP A 90 -0.86 2.30 19.96
C TRP A 90 -0.35 3.23 18.84
N GLY A 91 0.44 2.71 17.89
CA GLY A 91 0.87 3.51 16.74
C GLY A 91 -0.31 3.92 15.86
N GLN A 92 -0.81 5.15 16.03
CA GLN A 92 -1.86 5.72 15.19
C GLN A 92 -1.25 6.12 13.83
N ILE A 93 -1.67 5.46 12.76
CA ILE A 93 -1.22 5.75 11.40
C ILE A 93 -2.05 6.92 10.86
N TYR A 94 -1.45 8.12 10.79
CA TYR A 94 -2.03 9.25 10.05
C TYR A 94 -1.38 9.35 8.67
N LEU A 95 -2.08 8.88 7.62
CA LEU A 95 -1.70 9.12 6.23
C LEU A 95 -2.15 10.53 5.81
N SER A 96 -1.26 11.51 5.84
CA SER A 96 -1.48 12.81 5.19
C SER A 96 -0.61 12.94 3.93
N ARG A 97 -1.28 13.05 2.78
CA ARG A 97 -0.66 13.21 1.47
C ARG A 97 -0.31 14.69 1.25
N ARG A 98 0.99 15.00 1.13
CA ARG A 98 1.58 16.23 0.54
C ARG A 98 1.22 17.58 1.18
N VAL A 99 1.73 17.85 2.37
CA VAL A 99 2.29 19.17 2.78
C VAL A 99 3.07 18.90 4.07
N GLY A 100 4.33 19.37 4.15
CA GLY A 100 5.33 19.00 5.16
C GLY A 100 4.80 18.44 6.49
N CYS A 101 5.09 17.18 6.78
CA CYS A 101 4.70 16.54 8.03
C CYS A 101 5.93 16.47 8.94
N GLU A 102 5.98 17.34 9.94
CA GLU A 102 6.73 17.04 11.17
C GLU A 102 5.90 15.99 11.93
N PHE A 103 6.40 14.75 11.99
CA PHE A 103 5.79 13.69 12.77
C PHE A 103 6.38 13.70 14.18
N VAL A 104 5.61 14.17 15.15
CA VAL A 104 6.01 14.21 16.56
C VAL A 104 5.96 12.80 17.15
N ASN A 105 7.13 12.19 17.33
CA ASN A 105 7.27 10.95 18.07
C ASN A 105 6.99 11.18 19.57
N HIS A 106 6.10 10.40 20.16
CA HIS A 106 6.00 10.26 21.61
C HIS A 106 6.16 8.79 22.00
N CYS A 107 7.40 8.29 21.88
CA CYS A 107 7.80 7.07 22.55
C CYS A 107 7.97 7.39 24.04
N GLN A 108 6.92 7.19 24.83
CA GLN A 108 7.02 7.24 26.29
C GLN A 108 7.71 5.95 26.74
N SER A 109 8.98 6.07 27.13
CA SER A 109 9.68 5.06 27.94
C SER A 109 8.89 4.84 29.23
N LYS A 110 8.56 3.58 29.53
CA LYS A 110 8.35 3.14 30.90
C LYS A 110 9.63 2.52 31.42
#